data_AF-A0A379TWC5-F1
#
_entry.id   AF-A0A379TWC5-F1
#
_cell.length_a   1.000
_cell.length_b   1.000
_cell.length_c   1.000
_cell.angle_alpha   90.00
_cell.angle_beta   90.00
_cell.angle_gamma   90.00
#
_symmetry.space_group_name_H-M   'P 1'
#
loop_
_entity.id
_entity.type
_entity.pdbx_description
1 polymer ?
#
loop_
_entity_poly.entity_id
_entity_poly.type
_entity_poly.pdbx_seq_one_letter_code
_entity_poly.pdbx_strand_id
1 'polypeptide(L)' 'MKYNTMNNDEIILSLCARLKETRLSLSMTQQQLADCAQVGIATIKRIEKGEG' A
#
# COMPACT_ATOMS: atom_id res chain seq x y z
N MET A 1 7.19 5.82 -13.51
CA MET A 1 7.50 6.67 -12.34
C MET A 1 8.92 7.19 -12.50
N LYS A 2 9.13 8.50 -12.41
CA LYS A 2 10.46 9.13 -12.40
C LYS A 2 10.92 9.23 -10.93
N TYR A 3 11.25 8.10 -10.31
CA TYR A 3 11.65 8.07 -8.90
C TYR A 3 12.90 8.93 -8.61
N ASN A 4 13.72 9.17 -9.62
CA ASN A 4 14.89 10.03 -9.59
C ASN A 4 14.60 11.52 -9.38
N THR A 5 13.34 11.96 -9.47
CA THR A 5 12.93 13.35 -9.19
C THR A 5 11.99 13.48 -8.00
N MET A 6 11.63 12.36 -7.37
CA MET A 6 10.68 12.32 -6.25
C MET A 6 11.46 12.27 -4.93
N ASN A 7 10.97 12.97 -3.91
CA ASN A 7 11.49 12.82 -2.56
C ASN A 7 10.98 11.51 -1.91
N ASN A 8 11.55 11.13 -0.77
CA ASN A 8 11.22 9.86 -0.11
C ASN A 8 9.73 9.77 0.25
N ASP A 9 9.10 10.85 0.68
CA ASP A 9 7.68 10.85 1.06
C ASP A 9 6.79 10.63 -0.17
N GLU A 10 7.10 11.29 -1.29
CA GLU A 10 6.41 11.09 -2.56
C GLU A 10 6.57 9.65 -3.06
N ILE A 11 7.76 9.06 -2.89
CA ILE A 11 8.01 7.65 -3.23
C ILE A 11 7.15 6.73 -2.35
N ILE A 12 7.15 6.94 -1.03
CA ILE A 12 6.38 6.13 -0.09
C ILE A 12 4.88 6.22 -0.42
N LEU A 13 4.34 7.43 -0.59
CA LEU A 13 2.94 7.64 -0.95
C LEU A 13 2.57 6.94 -2.27
N SER A 14 3.45 7.03 -3.28
CA SER A 14 3.26 6.36 -4.56
C SER A 14 3.22 4.84 -4.42
N LEU A 15 4.11 4.26 -3.61
CA LEU A 15 4.14 2.82 -3.36
C LEU A 15 2.89 2.35 -2.60
N CYS A 16 2.49 3.09 -1.57
CA CYS A 16 1.27 2.84 -0.81
C CYS A 16 0.01 2.87 -1.70
N ALA A 17 -0.10 3.87 -2.57
CA ALA A 17 -1.19 3.96 -3.53
C ALA A 17 -1.21 2.76 -4.50
N ARG A 18 -0.05 2.38 -5.03
CA ARG A 18 0.06 1.23 -5.95
C ARG A 18 -0.30 -0.10 -5.29
N LEU A 19 0.05 -0.28 -4.01
CA LEU A 19 -0.36 -1.45 -3.23
C LEU A 19 -1.89 -1.54 -3.12
N LYS A 20 -2.54 -0.41 -2.80
CA LYS A 20 -4.00 -0.30 -2.74
C LYS A 20 -4.66 -0.58 -4.08
N GLU A 21 -4.15 0.02 -5.16
CA GLU A 21 -4.66 -0.20 -6.52
C GLU A 21 -4.54 -1.67 -6.94
N THR A 22 -3.40 -2.29 -6.66
CA THR A 22 -3.18 -3.71 -6.96
C THR A 22 -4.18 -4.59 -6.20
N ARG A 23 -4.38 -4.33 -4.91
CA ARG A 23 -5.37 -5.06 -4.09
C ARG A 23 -6.78 -4.94 -4.68
N LEU A 24 -7.18 -3.73 -5.07
CA LEU A 24 -8.49 -3.49 -5.68
C LEU A 24 -8.63 -4.17 -7.05
N SER A 25 -7.57 -4.18 -7.86
CA SER A 25 -7.57 -4.87 -9.17
C SER A 25 -7.78 -6.38 -9.04
N LEU A 26 -7.35 -6.96 -7.91
CA LEU A 26 -7.55 -8.38 -7.58
C LEU A 26 -8.88 -8.63 -6.85
N SER A 27 -9.73 -7.63 -6.67
CA SER A 27 -10.97 -7.72 -5.89
C SER A 27 -10.77 -8.24 -4.46
N MET A 28 -9.60 -7.95 -3.87
CA MET A 28 -9.25 -8.38 -2.52
C MET A 28 -9.65 -7.34 -1.48
N THR A 29 -10.18 -7.78 -0.35
CA THR A 29 -10.39 -6.95 0.84
C THR A 29 -9.06 -6.68 1.56
N GLN A 30 -9.02 -5.63 2.40
CA GLN A 30 -7.85 -5.36 3.26
C GLN A 30 -7.55 -6.53 4.21
N GLN A 31 -8.58 -7.23 4.70
CA GLN A 31 -8.41 -8.42 5.54
C GLN A 31 -7.75 -9.56 4.76
N GLN A 32 -8.23 -9.86 3.54
CA GLN A 32 -7.62 -10.89 2.70
C GLN A 32 -6.15 -10.58 2.37
N LEU A 33 -5.82 -9.32 2.09
CA LEU A 33 -4.41 -8.93 1.91
C LEU A 33 -3.60 -9.12 3.19
N ALA A 34 -4.15 -8.76 4.35
CA ALA A 34 -3.51 -8.94 5.64
C ALA A 34 -3.23 -10.43 5.93
N ASP A 35 -4.21 -11.29 5.66
CA ASP A 35 -4.09 -12.74 5.83
C ASP A 35 -3.04 -13.33 4.87
N CYS A 36 -3.06 -12.94 3.59
CA CYS A 36 -2.06 -13.38 2.59
C CYS A 36 -0.63 -12.94 2.95
N ALA A 37 -0.47 -11.73 3.48
CA ALA A 37 0.82 -11.18 3.87
C ALA A 37 1.24 -11.55 5.30
N GLN A 38 0.40 -12.26 6.04
CA GLN A 38 0.63 -12.64 7.45
C GLN A 38 0.92 -11.43 8.35
N VAL A 39 0.17 -10.34 8.16
CA VAL A 39 0.27 -9.12 8.97
C VAL A 39 -1.09 -8.76 9.57
N GLY A 40 -1.09 -7.90 10.59
CA GLY A 40 -2.33 -7.37 11.13
C GLY A 40 -3.05 -6.42 10.17
N ILE A 41 -4.39 -6.44 10.15
CA ILE A 41 -5.21 -5.52 9.33
C ILE A 41 -4.88 -4.05 9.59
N ALA A 42 -4.48 -3.68 10.82
CA ALA A 42 -4.06 -2.33 11.16
C ALA A 42 -2.83 -1.87 10.35
N THR A 43 -1.90 -2.79 10.04
CA THR A 43 -0.72 -2.50 9.22
C THR A 43 -1.12 -2.20 7.78
N ILE A 44 -2.02 -2.99 7.18
CA ILE A 44 -2.55 -2.71 5.83
C ILE A 44 -3.28 -1.36 5.80
N LYS A 45 -4.09 -1.04 6.82
CA LYS A 45 -4.79 0.25 6.90
C LYS A 45 -3.84 1.44 6.95
N ARG A 46 -2.74 1.35 7.71
CA ARG A 46 -1.71 2.39 7.79
C ARG A 46 -0.98 2.57 6.46
N ILE A 47 -0.53 1.46 5.87
CA ILE A 47 0.12 1.45 4.54
C ILE A 47 -0.78 2.11 3.50
N GLU A 48 -2.05 1.70 3.37
CA GLU A 48 -2.94 2.25 2.33
C GLU A 48 -3.36 3.71 2.55
N LYS A 49 -3.11 4.25 3.75
CA LYS A 49 -3.26 5.68 4.04
C LYS A 49 -1.98 6.48 3.79
N GLY A 50 -0.85 5.82 3.53
CA GLY A 50 0.46 6.46 3.49
C GLY A 50 1.01 6.83 4.86
N GLU A 51 0.44 6.26 5.93
CA GLU A 51 0.91 6.44 7.31
C GLU A 51 1.93 5.33 7.59
N GLY A 52 3.22 5.67 7.63
CA GLY A 52 4.31 4.77 8.02
C GLY A 52 4.43 4.63 9.53
#